data_AF-A0A172QY26-F1
#
_entry.id   AF-A0A172QY26-F1
#
_cell.length_a   1.000
_cell.length_b   1.000
_cell.length_c   1.000
_cell.angle_alpha   90.00
_cell.angle_beta   90.00
_cell.angle_gamma   90.00
#
_symmetry.space_group_name_H-M   'P 1'
#
loop_
_entity.id
_entity.type
_entity.pdbx_description
1 polymer ?
#
loop_
_entity_poly.entity_id
_entity_poly.type
_entity_poly.pdbx_seq_one_letter_code
_entity_poly.pdbx_strand_id
1 'polypeptide(L)' 'MKPIEDFLVAHKVRLFDPASAGLSGGEDAQAHIVETLVAYWDRLDGSQQRGIVDALSASTRQTEDAEAWARSRMAPPA' A
#
# COMPACT_ATOMS: atom_id res chain seq x y z
N MET A 1 8.17 -8.57 -19.49
CA MET A 1 7.98 -7.92 -18.18
C MET A 1 7.13 -8.86 -17.34
N LYS A 2 7.45 -9.08 -16.07
CA LYS A 2 6.53 -9.79 -15.18
C LYS A 2 5.39 -8.84 -14.78
N PRO A 3 4.13 -9.29 -14.75
CA PRO A 3 3.02 -8.44 -14.33
C PRO A 3 3.18 -7.98 -12.88
N ILE A 4 2.58 -6.85 -12.52
CA ILE A 4 2.63 -6.33 -11.14
C ILE A 4 2.10 -7.35 -10.12
N GLU A 5 1.12 -8.17 -10.51
CA GLU A 5 0.53 -9.22 -9.67
C GLU A 5 1.60 -10.21 -9.15
N ASP A 6 2.54 -10.63 -10.00
CA ASP A 6 3.65 -11.51 -9.60
C ASP A 6 4.51 -10.87 -8.50
N PHE A 7 4.75 -9.56 -8.58
CA PHE A 7 5.51 -8.84 -7.57
C PHE A 7 4.73 -8.67 -6.28
N LEU A 8 3.42 -8.40 -6.34
CA LEU A 8 2.56 -8.30 -5.17
C LEU A 8 2.56 -9.62 -4.38
N VAL A 9 2.38 -10.74 -5.08
CA VAL A 9 2.45 -12.08 -4.47
C VAL A 9 3.83 -12.35 -3.88
N ALA A 10 4.90 -12.05 -4.60
CA ALA A 10 6.27 -12.24 -4.12
C ALA A 10 6.59 -11.42 -2.85
N HIS A 11 5.98 -10.23 -2.70
CA HIS A 11 6.13 -9.38 -1.52
C HIS A 11 5.05 -9.64 -0.45
N LYS A 12 4.27 -10.72 -0.59
CA LYS A 12 3.24 -11.14 0.38
C LYS A 12 2.15 -10.08 0.60
N VAL A 13 1.88 -9.24 -0.41
CA VAL A 13 0.73 -8.34 -0.37
C VAL A 13 -0.53 -9.21 -0.43
N ARG A 14 -1.41 -9.05 0.57
CA ARG A 14 -2.69 -9.77 0.59
C ARG A 14 -3.59 -9.23 -0.52
N LEU A 15 -4.11 -10.15 -1.32
CA LEU A 15 -5.11 -9.88 -2.35
C LEU A 15 -6.48 -10.17 -1.73
N PHE A 16 -7.18 -9.13 -1.31
CA PHE A 16 -8.55 -9.22 -0.85
C PHE A 16 -9.50 -9.07 -2.04
N ASP A 17 -10.62 -9.78 -2.03
CA ASP A 17 -11.71 -9.52 -2.96
C ASP A 17 -12.51 -8.32 -2.44
N PRO A 18 -12.56 -7.19 -3.18
CA PRO A 18 -13.29 -6.00 -2.74
C PRO A 18 -14.81 -6.23 -2.58
N ALA A 19 -15.37 -7.30 -3.17
CA ALA A 19 -16.77 -7.67 -2.97
C ALA A 19 -17.00 -8.50 -1.70
N SER A 20 -15.95 -8.89 -0.97
CA SER A 20 -16.07 -9.72 0.22
C SER A 20 -16.76 -8.99 1.38
N ALA A 21 -17.85 -9.56 1.87
CA ALA A 21 -18.49 -9.08 3.09
C ALA A 21 -17.59 -9.34 4.31
N GLY A 22 -17.37 -8.31 5.14
CA GLY A 22 -16.65 -8.45 6.41
C GLY A 22 -15.19 -7.99 6.40
N LEU A 23 -14.71 -7.35 5.32
CA LEU A 23 -13.42 -6.65 5.36
C LEU A 23 -13.46 -5.53 6.40
N SER A 24 -12.37 -5.37 7.16
CA SER A 24 -12.14 -4.14 7.91
C SER A 24 -11.92 -2.97 6.94
N GLY A 25 -12.08 -1.73 7.41
CA GLY A 25 -11.89 -0.55 6.55
C GLY A 25 -10.50 -0.46 5.92
N GLY A 26 -9.46 -0.99 6.57
CA GLY A 26 -8.11 -1.07 6.01
C GLY A 26 -7.97 -2.16 4.95
N GLU A 27 -8.63 -3.30 5.14
CA GLU A 27 -8.61 -4.40 4.16
C GLU A 27 -9.41 -4.05 2.91
N ASP A 28 -10.56 -3.37 3.07
CA ASP A 28 -11.38 -2.83 1.98
C ASP A 28 -10.59 -1.82 1.13
N ALA A 29 -9.95 -0.84 1.80
CA ALA A 29 -9.10 0.14 1.11
C ALA A 29 -7.93 -0.53 0.37
N GLN A 30 -7.27 -1.53 0.99
CA GLN A 30 -6.20 -2.28 0.35
C GLN A 30 -6.70 -3.07 -0.87
N ALA A 31 -7.89 -3.70 -0.78
CA ALA A 31 -8.50 -4.45 -1.88
C ALA A 31 -8.65 -3.56 -3.13
N HIS A 32 -9.24 -2.38 -2.97
CA HIS A 32 -9.48 -1.44 -4.07
C HIS A 32 -8.19 -0.86 -4.67
N ILE A 33 -7.18 -0.54 -3.83
CA ILE A 33 -5.88 -0.06 -4.31
C ILE A 33 -5.18 -1.15 -5.12
N VAL A 34 -5.15 -2.38 -4.61
CA VAL A 34 -4.51 -3.52 -5.28
C VAL A 34 -5.21 -3.87 -6.58
N GLU A 35 -6.54 -3.89 -6.60
CA GLU A 35 -7.34 -4.10 -7.82
C GLU A 35 -7.01 -3.06 -8.89
N THR A 36 -6.98 -1.78 -8.51
CA THR A 36 -6.61 -0.69 -9.41
C THR A 36 -5.17 -0.84 -9.92
N LEU A 37 -4.24 -1.21 -9.04
CA LEU A 37 -2.84 -1.40 -9.41
C LEU A 37 -2.70 -2.53 -10.44
N VAL A 38 -3.32 -3.68 -10.21
CA VAL A 38 -3.31 -4.81 -11.16
C VAL A 38 -3.91 -4.41 -12.51
N ALA A 39 -4.97 -3.61 -12.52
CA ALA A 39 -5.64 -3.21 -13.76
C ALA A 39 -4.84 -2.22 -14.64
N TYR A 40 -3.99 -1.37 -14.04
CA TYR A 40 -3.41 -0.22 -14.74
C TYR A 40 -1.89 -0.11 -14.68
N TRP A 41 -1.22 -0.71 -13.69
CA TRP A 41 0.21 -0.47 -13.46
C TRP A 41 1.09 -0.81 -14.66
N ASP A 42 0.86 -1.96 -15.27
CA ASP A 42 1.68 -2.45 -16.39
C ASP A 42 1.43 -1.71 -17.71
N ARG A 43 0.44 -0.80 -17.74
CA ARG A 43 0.20 0.12 -18.87
C ARG A 43 1.04 1.39 -18.79
N LEU A 44 1.62 1.67 -17.63
CA LEU A 44 2.44 2.84 -17.39
C LEU A 44 3.88 2.59 -17.86
N ASP A 45 4.52 3.63 -18.37
CA ASP A 45 5.96 3.58 -18.59
C ASP A 45 6.74 3.68 -17.28
N GLY A 46 8.06 3.41 -17.34
CA GLY A 46 8.90 3.42 -16.15
C GLY A 46 9.00 4.78 -15.45
N SER A 47 8.84 5.90 -16.16
CA SER A 47 8.86 7.24 -15.56
C SER A 47 7.58 7.51 -14.77
N GLN A 48 6.43 7.12 -15.33
CA GLN A 48 5.14 7.21 -14.67
C GLN A 48 5.09 6.33 -13.41
N GLN A 49 5.55 5.08 -13.52
CA GLN A 49 5.65 4.17 -12.38
C GLN A 49 6.57 4.74 -11.29
N ARG A 50 7.75 5.26 -11.66
CA ARG A 50 8.69 5.86 -10.70
C ARG A 50 8.06 7.02 -9.93
N GLY A 51 7.37 7.93 -10.62
CA GLY A 51 6.71 9.07 -9.98
C GLY A 51 5.68 8.66 -8.94
N ILE A 52 4.90 7.61 -9.21
CA ILE A 52 3.93 7.08 -8.24
C ILE A 52 4.65 6.44 -7.05
N VAL A 53 5.68 5.61 -7.28
CA VAL A 53 6.44 4.96 -6.19
C VAL A 53 7.06 6.00 -5.24
N ASP A 54 7.63 7.07 -5.79
CA ASP A 54 8.28 8.11 -4.98
C ASP A 54 7.26 8.87 -4.12
N ALA A 55 6.10 9.22 -4.68
CA ALA A 55 5.02 9.86 -3.95
C ALA A 55 4.45 8.97 -2.83
N LEU A 56 4.20 7.69 -3.13
CA LEU A 56 3.74 6.72 -2.12
C LEU A 56 4.77 6.54 -1.01
N SER A 57 6.05 6.40 -1.36
CA SER A 57 7.14 6.25 -0.38
C SER A 57 7.26 7.47 0.54
N ALA A 58 7.12 8.69 0.01
CA ALA A 58 7.14 9.90 0.80
C ALA A 58 5.95 9.98 1.78
N SER A 59 4.75 9.65 1.29
CA SER A 59 3.54 9.59 2.10
C SER A 59 3.64 8.56 3.23
N THR A 60 4.09 7.33 2.92
CA THR A 60 4.28 6.26 3.90
C THR A 60 5.25 6.68 5.02
N ARG A 61 6.39 7.29 4.67
CA ARG A 61 7.34 7.80 5.68
C ARG A 61 6.70 8.83 6.61
N GLN A 62 5.88 9.73 6.07
CA GLN A 62 5.17 10.71 6.90
C GLN A 62 4.19 10.05 7.87
N THR A 63 3.48 9.00 7.43
CA THR A 63 2.62 8.20 8.30
C THR A 63 3.43 7.47 9.38
N GLU A 64 4.52 6.80 9.01
CA GLU A 64 5.40 6.08 9.94
C GLU A 64 5.99 7.03 11.01
N ASP A 65 6.40 8.23 10.60
CA ASP A 65 6.91 9.27 11.52
C ASP A 65 5.82 9.74 12.49
N ALA A 66 4.60 9.95 12.00
CA ALA A 66 3.46 10.34 12.84
C ALA A 66 3.10 9.24 13.85
N GLU A 67 3.13 7.98 13.43
CA GLU A 67 2.89 6.82 14.30
C GLU A 67 4.02 6.62 15.32
N ALA A 68 5.28 6.79 14.92
CA ALA A 68 6.42 6.74 15.82
C ALA A 68 6.32 7.85 16.90
N TRP A 69 5.98 9.07 16.48
CA TRP A 69 5.74 10.18 17.38
C TRP A 69 4.60 9.89 18.36
N ALA A 70 3.47 9.38 17.88
CA ALA A 70 2.32 9.03 18.74
C ALA A 70 2.69 7.96 19.78
N ARG A 71 3.40 6.91 19.36
CA ARG A 71 3.91 5.86 20.27
C ARG A 71 4.83 6.41 21.35
N SER A 72 5.75 7.31 20.98
CA SER A 72 6.70 7.90 21.94
C SER A 72 6.01 8.71 23.05
N ARG A 73 4.81 9.26 22.79
CA ARG A 73 4.03 10.03 23.76
C ARG A 73 3.05 9.21 24.59
N MET A 74 2.75 7.99 24.16
CA MET A 74 1.86 7.06 24.88
C MET A 74 2.64 6.10 25.78
N ALA A 75 3.97 6.04 25.67
CA ALA A 75 4.81 5.26 26.58
C ALA A 75 4.84 5.92 27.98
N PRO A 76 4.54 5.19 29.07
CA PRO A 76 4.69 5.73 30.43
C PRO A 76 6.16 6.07 30.71
N PRO A 77 6.44 7.08 31.56
CA PRO A 77 7.81 7.39 31.96
C PRO A 77 8.43 6.17 32.66
N ALA A 78 9.66 5.84 32.26
CA ALA A 78 10.49 4.80 32.87
C ALA A 78 10.92 5.16 34.29
#